data_AF-A0A9D1R106-F1
#
_entry.id   AF-A0A9D1R106-F1
#
_cell.length_a   1.000
_cell.length_b   1.000
_cell.length_c   1.000
_cell.angle_alpha   90.00
_cell.angle_beta   90.00
_cell.angle_gamma   90.00
#
_symmetry.space_group_name_H-M   'P 1'
#
loop_
_entity.id
_entity.type
_entity.pdbx_description
1 polymer ?
#
loop_
_entity_poly.entity_id
_entity_poly.type
_entity_poly.pdbx_seq_one_letter_code
_entity_poly.pdbx_strand_id
1 'polypeptide(L)'
;MIDLNITLWVQLVNFLVTLVVLNYLLIAPIRKVIRQRKESAAGVIGEIEAFTAEKQQLLDEYESELRKAREAANIYRKDGKARGEYERDRIFEAANRDAQTEVRSTQAAVRADAGVTRRALQGRMQEFVDAALAKLLA
;
A
#
# COMPACT_ATOMS: atom_id res chain seq x y z
N MET A 1 -66.46 -12.40 -73.34
CA MET A 1 -67.33 -12.47 -72.15
C MET A 1 -66.48 -13.08 -71.04
N ILE A 2 -66.35 -12.42 -69.90
CA ILE A 2 -65.65 -13.01 -68.75
C ILE A 2 -66.65 -13.97 -68.14
N ASP A 3 -66.56 -15.24 -68.52
CA ASP A 3 -67.30 -16.27 -67.83
C ASP A 3 -66.63 -16.49 -66.47
N LEU A 4 -67.27 -15.98 -65.41
CA LEU A 4 -66.90 -16.31 -64.04
C LEU A 4 -67.25 -17.78 -63.79
N ASN A 5 -66.32 -18.65 -64.20
CA ASN A 5 -66.42 -20.08 -64.09
C ASN A 5 -65.64 -20.62 -62.88
N ILE A 6 -65.93 -21.87 -62.53
CA ILE A 6 -65.20 -22.71 -61.54
C ILE A 6 -63.67 -22.59 -61.68
N THR A 7 -63.14 -22.36 -62.88
CA THR A 7 -61.72 -22.12 -63.15
C THR A 7 -61.13 -20.95 -62.36
N LEU A 8 -61.86 -19.85 -62.16
CA LEU A 8 -61.38 -18.73 -61.33
C LEU A 8 -61.25 -19.14 -59.85
N TRP A 9 -62.20 -19.93 -59.34
CA TRP A 9 -62.15 -20.47 -57.99
C TRP A 9 -60.97 -21.46 -57.82
N VAL A 10 -60.74 -22.33 -58.79
CA VAL A 10 -59.60 -23.25 -58.79
C VAL A 10 -58.27 -22.49 -58.84
N GLN A 11 -58.17 -21.44 -59.66
CA GLN A 11 -56.96 -20.60 -59.74
C GLN A 11 -56.72 -19.81 -58.44
N LEU A 12 -57.79 -19.31 -57.80
CA LEU A 12 -57.71 -18.64 -56.51
C LEU A 12 -57.21 -19.60 -55.42
N VAL A 13 -57.75 -20.81 -55.36
CA VAL A 13 -57.28 -21.83 -54.41
C VAL A 13 -55.81 -22.18 -54.66
N ASN A 14 -55.38 -22.35 -55.91
CA ASN A 14 -53.98 -22.60 -56.25
C ASN A 14 -53.06 -21.44 -55.80
N PHE A 15 -53.48 -20.20 -56.04
CA PHE A 15 -52.75 -19.02 -55.58
C PHE A 15 -52.64 -18.98 -54.05
N LEU A 16 -53.73 -19.23 -53.33
CA LEU A 16 -53.73 -19.28 -51.86
C LEU A 16 -52.84 -20.39 -51.31
N VAL A 17 -52.90 -21.60 -51.89
CA VAL A 17 -52.01 -22.71 -51.52
C VAL A 17 -50.55 -22.32 -51.75
N THR A 18 -50.23 -21.73 -52.90
CA THR A 18 -48.88 -21.25 -53.21
C THR A 18 -48.42 -20.19 -52.21
N LEU A 19 -49.29 -19.25 -51.83
CA LEU A 19 -48.98 -18.20 -50.85
C LEU A 19 -48.68 -18.80 -49.47
N VAL A 20 -49.46 -19.79 -49.03
CA VAL A 20 -49.22 -20.50 -47.75
C VAL A 20 -47.90 -21.26 -47.80
N VAL A 21 -47.63 -22.00 -48.88
CA VAL A 21 -46.36 -22.72 -49.07
C VAL A 21 -45.19 -21.74 -49.07
N LEU A 22 -45.30 -20.62 -49.79
CA LEU A 22 -44.28 -19.59 -49.86
C LEU A 22 -44.03 -18.92 -48.49
N ASN A 23 -45.10 -18.67 -47.73
CA ASN A 23 -45.00 -18.10 -46.40
C ASN A 23 -44.24 -19.05 -45.44
N TYR A 24 -44.55 -20.35 -45.50
CA TYR A 24 -43.89 -21.37 -44.70
C TYR A 24 -42.44 -21.61 -45.12
N LEU A 25 -42.17 -21.70 -46.43
CA LEU A 25 -40.86 -22.09 -46.95
C LEU A 25 -39.86 -20.94 -47.03
N LEU A 26 -40.31 -19.71 -47.29
CA LEU A 26 -39.42 -18.57 -47.57
C LEU A 26 -39.61 -17.43 -46.57
N ILE A 27 -40.84 -16.93 -46.39
CA ILE A 27 -41.07 -15.71 -45.59
C ILE A 27 -40.72 -15.93 -44.12
N ALA A 28 -41.19 -17.03 -43.51
CA ALA A 28 -40.92 -17.32 -42.12
C ALA A 28 -39.42 -17.59 -41.83
N PRO A 29 -38.70 -18.42 -42.61
CA PRO A 29 -37.26 -18.62 -42.41
C PRO A 29 -36.44 -17.35 -42.62
N ILE A 30 -36.74 -16.54 -43.65
CA ILE A 30 -36.02 -15.29 -43.91
C ILE A 30 -36.18 -14.32 -42.74
N ARG A 31 -37.40 -14.15 -42.22
CA ARG A 31 -37.64 -13.30 -41.04
C ARG A 31 -36.87 -13.78 -39.81
N LYS A 32 -36.81 -15.09 -39.60
CA LYS A 32 -36.03 -15.69 -38.49
C LYS A 32 -34.54 -15.35 -38.61
N VAL A 33 -33.95 -15.50 -39.80
CA VAL A 33 -32.53 -15.17 -40.04
C VAL A 33 -32.26 -13.69 -39.85
N ILE A 34 -33.13 -12.81 -40.35
CA ILE A 34 -32.98 -11.35 -40.16
C ILE A 34 -33.02 -11.00 -38.68
N ARG A 35 -33.97 -11.57 -37.92
CA ARG A 35 -34.07 -11.34 -36.48
C ARG A 35 -32.83 -11.86 -35.75
N GLN A 36 -32.40 -13.08 -36.04
CA GLN A 36 -31.19 -13.66 -35.44
C GLN A 36 -29.95 -12.80 -35.70
N ARG A 37 -29.77 -12.29 -36.92
CA ARG A 37 -28.64 -11.39 -37.22
C ARG A 37 -28.71 -10.08 -36.43
N LYS A 38 -29.90 -9.50 -36.27
CA LYS A 38 -30.09 -8.29 -35.45
C LYS A 38 -29.79 -8.56 -33.97
N GLU A 39 -30.30 -9.67 -33.43
CA GLU A 39 -30.06 -10.07 -32.04
C GLU A 39 -28.58 -10.35 -31.78
N SER A 40 -27.90 -11.08 -32.67
CA SER A 40 -26.46 -11.33 -32.55
C SER A 40 -25.65 -10.03 -32.60
N ALA A 41 -25.95 -9.13 -33.53
CA ALA A 41 -25.25 -7.84 -33.61
C ALA A 41 -25.48 -6.98 -32.36
N ALA A 42 -26.73 -6.90 -31.88
CA ALA A 42 -27.05 -6.17 -30.66
C ALA A 42 -26.41 -6.80 -29.42
N GLY A 43 -26.36 -8.13 -29.34
CA GLY A 43 -25.71 -8.87 -28.27
C GLY A 43 -24.21 -8.58 -28.19
N VAL A 44 -23.51 -8.61 -29.33
CA VAL A 44 -22.07 -8.29 -29.40
C VAL A 44 -21.81 -6.83 -28.99
N ILE A 45 -22.64 -5.88 -29.42
CA ILE A 45 -22.50 -4.47 -29.00
C ILE A 45 -22.71 -4.34 -27.49
N GLY A 46 -23.74 -4.95 -26.93
CA GLY A 46 -24.01 -4.92 -25.49
C GLY A 46 -22.90 -5.56 -24.66
N GLU A 47 -22.31 -6.66 -25.14
CA GLU A 47 -21.17 -7.31 -24.49
C GLU A 47 -19.92 -6.43 -24.52
N ILE A 48 -19.65 -5.76 -25.63
CA ILE A 48 -18.54 -4.79 -25.73
C ILE A 48 -18.75 -3.63 -24.75
N GLU A 49 -19.96 -3.06 -24.70
CA GLU A 49 -20.28 -1.97 -23.78
C GLU A 49 -20.11 -2.40 -22.32
N ALA A 50 -20.64 -3.56 -21.94
CA ALA A 50 -20.48 -4.12 -20.61
C ALA A 50 -19.00 -4.36 -20.25
N PHE A 51 -18.24 -4.96 -21.16
CA PHE A 51 -16.81 -5.20 -20.97
C PHE A 51 -16.01 -3.89 -20.82
N THR A 52 -16.34 -2.87 -21.61
CA THR A 52 -15.70 -1.55 -21.48
C THR A 52 -16.04 -0.86 -20.16
N ALA A 53 -17.28 -0.99 -19.69
CA ALA A 53 -17.70 -0.45 -18.40
C ALA A 53 -17.00 -1.16 -17.23
N GLU A 54 -16.94 -2.49 -17.26
CA GLU A 54 -16.24 -3.31 -16.26
C GLU A 54 -14.74 -2.98 -16.21
N LYS A 55 -14.10 -2.87 -17.39
CA LYS A 55 -12.69 -2.46 -17.48
C LYS A 55 -12.46 -1.09 -16.86
N GLN A 56 -13.33 -0.12 -17.14
CA GLN A 56 -13.19 1.23 -16.58
C GLN A 56 -13.33 1.21 -15.06
N GLN A 57 -14.34 0.49 -14.54
CA GLN A 57 -14.51 0.32 -13.09
C GLN A 57 -13.27 -0.30 -12.44
N LEU A 58 -12.71 -1.35 -13.05
CA LEU A 58 -11.52 -2.02 -12.53
C LEU A 58 -10.29 -1.10 -12.52
N LEU A 59 -10.14 -0.25 -13.55
CA LEU A 59 -9.06 0.74 -13.60
C LEU A 59 -9.24 1.80 -12.52
N ASP A 60 -10.46 2.32 -12.34
CA ASP A 60 -10.75 3.34 -11.32
C ASP A 60 -10.51 2.80 -9.91
N GLU A 61 -10.90 1.54 -9.65
CA GLU A 61 -10.66 0.86 -8.38
C GLU A 61 -9.16 0.61 -8.15
N TYR A 62 -8.45 0.13 -9.17
CA TYR A 62 -7.00 -0.08 -9.09
C TYR A 62 -6.24 1.24 -8.81
N GLU A 63 -6.60 2.32 -9.49
CA GLU A 63 -6.01 3.63 -9.24
C GLU A 63 -6.34 4.16 -7.83
N SER A 64 -7.56 3.91 -7.35
CA SER A 64 -7.97 4.27 -5.99
C SER A 64 -7.14 3.53 -4.93
N GLU A 65 -7.01 2.21 -5.07
CA GLU A 65 -6.18 1.39 -4.18
C GLU A 65 -4.71 1.80 -4.24
N LEU A 66 -4.18 2.10 -5.42
CA LEU A 66 -2.81 2.60 -5.57
C LEU A 66 -2.61 3.95 -4.85
N ARG A 67 -3.58 4.87 -4.92
CA ARG A 67 -3.52 6.14 -4.17
C ARG A 67 -3.55 5.90 -2.68
N LYS A 68 -4.44 5.05 -2.17
CA LYS A 68 -4.52 4.68 -0.74
C LYS A 68 -3.21 4.06 -0.25
N ALA A 69 -2.64 3.14 -1.01
CA ALA A 69 -1.37 2.49 -0.66
C ALA A 69 -0.22 3.51 -0.58
N ARG A 70 -0.14 4.45 -1.53
CA ARG A 70 0.86 5.53 -1.50
C ARG A 70 0.68 6.46 -0.31
N GLU A 71 -0.56 6.79 0.03
CA GLU A 71 -0.87 7.60 1.20
C GLU A 71 -0.48 6.89 2.51
N ALA A 72 -0.86 5.62 2.65
CA ALA A 72 -0.48 4.79 3.79
C ALA A 72 1.05 4.67 3.94
N ALA A 73 1.77 4.44 2.83
CA ALA A 73 3.23 4.40 2.84
C ALA A 73 3.85 5.74 3.28
N ASN A 74 3.28 6.87 2.85
CA ASN A 74 3.72 8.20 3.28
C ASN A 74 3.47 8.44 4.77
N ILE A 75 2.31 8.03 5.28
CA ILE A 75 1.98 8.11 6.71
C ILE A 75 2.98 7.25 7.51
N TYR A 76 3.17 6.00 7.11
CA TYR A 76 4.09 5.08 7.78
C TYR A 76 5.53 5.61 7.80
N ARG A 77 6.00 6.18 6.69
CA ARG A 77 7.33 6.81 6.62
C ARG A 77 7.45 8.03 7.53
N LYS A 78 6.43 8.88 7.59
CA LYS A 78 6.41 10.06 8.48
C LYS A 78 6.42 9.63 9.95
N ASP A 79 5.55 8.69 10.31
CA ASP A 79 5.46 8.15 11.67
C ASP A 79 6.77 7.44 12.08
N GLY A 80 7.33 6.60 11.21
CA GLY A 80 8.62 5.95 11.42
C GLY A 80 9.76 6.95 11.63
N LYS A 81 9.78 8.05 10.86
CA LYS A 81 10.76 9.13 11.05
C LYS A 81 10.58 9.83 12.40
N ALA A 82 9.34 10.18 12.76
CA ALA A 82 9.04 10.83 14.03
C ALA A 82 9.40 9.95 15.24
N ARG A 83 9.06 8.66 15.20
CA ARG A 83 9.45 7.69 16.24
C ARG A 83 10.97 7.53 16.30
N GLY A 84 11.64 7.49 15.16
CA GLY A 84 13.11 7.42 15.09
C GLY A 84 13.78 8.64 15.71
N GLU A 85 13.27 9.86 15.44
CA GLU A 85 13.74 11.10 16.06
C GLU A 85 13.52 11.08 17.58
N TYR A 86 12.33 10.68 18.03
CA TYR A 86 12.01 10.57 19.45
C TYR A 86 12.91 9.58 20.20
N GLU A 87 13.10 8.37 19.67
CA GLU A 87 13.98 7.37 20.28
C GLU A 87 15.44 7.81 20.25
N ARG A 88 15.89 8.47 19.17
CA ARG A 88 17.24 9.03 19.11
C ARG A 88 17.46 10.06 20.21
N ASP A 89 16.52 10.98 20.41
CA ASP A 89 16.62 12.01 21.42
C ASP A 89 16.62 11.39 22.83
N ARG A 90 15.79 10.37 23.08
CA ARG A 90 15.82 9.60 24.35
C ARG A 90 17.15 8.93 24.63
N ILE A 91 17.72 8.27 23.62
CA ILE A 91 19.03 7.59 23.75
C ILE A 91 20.11 8.63 24.01
N PHE A 92 20.10 9.76 23.29
CA PHE A 92 21.06 10.83 23.47
C PHE A 92 20.97 11.44 24.87
N GLU A 93 19.77 11.65 25.38
CA GLU A 93 19.55 12.19 26.71
C GLU A 93 20.03 11.21 27.80
N ALA A 94 19.74 9.92 27.66
CA ALA A 94 20.24 8.89 28.56
C ALA A 94 21.77 8.84 28.57
N ALA A 95 22.39 8.78 27.39
CA ALA A 95 23.85 8.78 27.25
C ALA A 95 24.49 10.04 27.86
N ASN A 96 23.87 11.21 27.70
CA ASN A 96 24.35 12.45 28.33
C ASN A 96 24.27 12.40 29.86
N ARG A 97 23.19 11.83 30.43
CA ARG A 97 23.07 11.66 31.89
C ARG A 97 24.11 10.68 32.43
N ASP A 98 24.35 9.58 31.72
CA ASP A 98 25.34 8.59 32.09
C ASP A 98 26.74 9.19 32.05
N ALA A 99 27.08 9.91 30.97
CA ALA A 99 28.35 10.62 30.86
C ALA A 99 28.54 11.66 31.97
N GLN A 100 27.51 12.43 32.31
CA GLN A 100 27.58 13.38 33.43
C GLN A 100 27.78 12.68 34.78
N THR A 101 27.15 11.52 34.99
CA THR A 101 27.30 10.73 36.22
C THR A 101 28.72 10.18 36.31
N GLU A 102 29.28 9.69 35.20
CA GLU A 102 30.63 9.16 35.12
C GLU A 102 31.71 10.24 35.34
N VAL A 103 31.51 11.43 34.79
CA VAL A 103 32.41 12.56 35.05
C VAL A 103 32.37 12.94 36.53
N ARG A 104 31.19 12.95 37.16
CA ARG A 104 31.05 13.26 38.60
C ARG A 104 31.70 12.18 39.46
N SER A 105 31.51 10.90 39.15
CA SER A 105 32.12 9.77 39.89
C SER A 105 33.64 9.83 39.79
N THR A 106 34.18 10.05 38.58
CA THR A 106 35.62 10.17 38.33
C THR A 106 36.21 11.36 39.06
N GLN A 107 35.57 12.54 39.01
CA GLN A 107 36.01 13.71 39.77
C GLN A 107 36.02 13.47 41.28
N ALA A 108 35.02 12.76 41.81
CA ALA A 108 34.97 12.39 43.22
C ALA A 108 36.09 11.42 43.60
N ALA A 109 36.35 10.41 42.77
CA ALA A 109 37.44 9.45 42.96
C ALA A 109 38.81 10.13 42.94
N VAL A 110 39.07 11.01 41.95
CA VAL A 110 40.33 11.78 41.86
C VAL A 110 40.54 12.67 43.09
N ARG A 111 39.49 13.32 43.60
CA ARG A 111 39.58 14.12 44.84
C ARG A 111 39.88 13.26 46.06
N ALA A 112 39.28 12.08 46.16
CA ALA A 112 39.55 11.14 47.24
C ALA A 112 41.00 10.65 47.21
N ASP A 113 41.49 10.28 46.03
CA ASP A 113 42.85 9.76 45.82
C ASP A 113 43.93 10.83 46.08
N ALA A 114 43.69 12.07 45.65
CA ALA A 114 44.52 13.22 46.01
C ALA A 114 44.57 13.45 47.53
N GLY A 115 43.45 13.25 48.24
CA GLY A 115 43.39 13.34 49.70
C GLY A 115 44.12 12.21 50.43
N VAL A 116 44.12 10.99 49.88
CA VAL A 116 44.91 9.86 50.41
C VAL A 116 46.40 10.11 50.19
N THR A 117 46.79 10.48 48.98
CA THR A 117 48.20 10.77 48.63
C THR A 117 48.76 11.91 49.46
N ARG A 118 47.99 12.98 49.68
CA ARG A 118 48.40 14.11 50.54
C ARG A 118 48.62 13.68 51.99
N ARG A 119 47.74 12.84 52.54
CA ARG A 119 47.92 12.29 53.90
C ARG A 119 49.15 11.39 53.98
N ALA A 120 49.39 10.54 52.99
CA ALA A 120 50.57 9.69 52.92
C ALA A 120 51.88 10.52 52.85
N LEU A 121 51.90 11.60 52.08
CA LEU A 121 53.05 12.52 52.01
C LEU A 121 53.30 13.23 53.34
N GLN A 122 52.25 13.65 54.06
CA GLN A 122 52.39 14.26 55.39
C GLN A 122 52.96 13.27 56.42
N GLY A 123 52.54 12.00 56.39
CA GLY A 123 53.11 10.95 57.23
C GLY A 123 54.60 10.73 56.94
N ARG A 124 54.97 10.65 55.65
CA ARG A 124 56.39 10.58 55.24
C ARG A 124 57.18 11.83 55.61
N MET A 125 56.57 13.01 55.62
CA MET A 125 57.23 14.24 56.06
C MET A 125 57.64 14.16 57.52
N GLN A 126 56.83 13.52 58.38
CA GLN A 126 57.21 13.27 59.78
C GLN A 126 58.42 12.32 59.86
N GLU A 127 58.42 11.23 59.09
CA GLU A 127 59.59 10.34 58.97
C GLU A 127 60.84 11.09 58.47
N PHE A 128 60.72 11.97 57.48
CA PHE A 128 61.83 12.78 56.99
C PHE A 128 62.34 13.78 58.03
N VAL A 129 61.46 14.37 58.83
CA VAL A 129 61.84 15.27 59.93
C VAL A 129 62.55 14.51 61.04
N ASP A 130 62.06 13.34 61.43
CA ASP A 130 62.73 12.50 62.44
C ASP A 130 64.09 12.00 61.96
N ALA A 131 64.19 11.59 60.69
CA ALA A 131 65.46 11.22 60.07
C ALA A 131 66.45 12.38 59.99
N ALA A 132 65.96 13.61 59.73
CA ALA A 132 66.79 14.82 59.72
C ALA A 132 67.27 15.19 61.13
N LEU A 133 66.41 15.09 62.15
CA LEU A 133 66.75 15.35 63.55
C LEU A 133 67.77 14.33 64.07
N ALA A 134 67.61 13.05 63.73
CA ALA A 134 68.58 12.00 64.08
C ALA A 134 69.96 12.24 63.47
N LYS A 135 70.03 12.83 62.26
CA LYS A 135 71.28 13.20 61.59
C LYS A 135 71.92 14.50 62.09
N LEU A 136 71.16 15.32 62.82
CA LEU A 136 71.61 16.57 63.43
C LEU A 136 72.10 16.39 64.87
N LEU A 137 71.69 15.30 65.52
CA LEU A 137 72.08 14.89 66.87
C LEU A 137 73.24 13.86 66.90
N ALA A 138 73.78 13.50 65.72
CA ALA A 138 74.99 12.71 65.54
C ALA A 138 76.08 13.59 64.93
#